data_AF-A0A1H5FHE1-F1
#
_entry.id   AF-A0A1H5FHE1-F1
#
_cell.length_a   1.000
_cell.length_b   1.000
_cell.length_c   1.000
_cell.angle_alpha   90.00
_cell.angle_beta   90.00
_cell.angle_gamma   90.00
#
_symmetry.space_group_name_H-M   'P 1'
#
loop_
_entity.id
_entity.type
_entity.pdbx_description
1 polymer ?
#
loop_
_entity_poly.entity_id
_entity_poly.type
_entity_poly.pdbx_seq_one_letter_code
_entity_poly.pdbx_strand_id
1 'polypeptide(L)'
;MTTLKIQAMQRGQGAFPSMDSQERLPFSSDDAMCLASPGGRRCGIAPPISRVLKYLPLSLAFATTCVYVGNANAADIGDCDTPEAMTARLKTEGQHSVASAQMIAPDKRLFGMIFTMSDDRKVGYILKADQPLGDRAGQICIYERLADIRLYDARSAGIPNAALLKAPDEDAVANCKRLQLAGKFPQGNCSSLNQVLHRVEPLGERVMIQGFTVAKGPSGIYQPTSGVVTVSGNVNGSINDDPAHPSRGIVGGIAYSSLPDGATILNATLAYPRYTEYGLAALK
;
A
#
# COMPACT_ATOMS: atom_id res chain seq x y z
N MET A 1 10.91 -15.56 51.32
CA MET A 1 11.01 -16.21 49.99
C MET A 1 9.60 -16.63 49.59
N THR A 2 8.91 -15.82 48.80
CA THR A 2 7.50 -16.00 48.49
C THR A 2 7.35 -16.01 46.97
N THR A 3 7.12 -17.19 46.41
CA THR A 3 7.00 -17.43 44.97
C THR A 3 5.60 -17.04 44.52
N LEU A 4 5.45 -15.91 43.83
CA LEU A 4 4.18 -15.50 43.22
C LEU A 4 4.00 -16.23 41.87
N LYS A 5 3.02 -17.13 41.80
CA LYS A 5 2.53 -17.72 40.55
C LYS A 5 1.66 -16.69 39.83
N ILE A 6 2.10 -16.22 38.67
CA ILE A 6 1.29 -15.39 37.76
C ILE A 6 0.57 -16.34 36.80
N GLN A 7 -0.73 -16.56 37.04
CA GLN A 7 -1.65 -17.11 36.07
C GLN A 7 -2.14 -15.96 35.18
N ALA A 8 -1.62 -15.88 33.95
CA ALA A 8 -2.10 -14.94 32.95
C ALA A 8 -3.43 -15.45 32.35
N MET A 9 -4.44 -14.56 32.38
CA MET A 9 -5.74 -14.74 31.76
C MET A 9 -5.59 -14.89 30.24
N GLN A 10 -5.89 -16.10 29.73
CA GLN A 10 -6.31 -16.29 28.35
C GLN A 10 -7.82 -16.02 28.28
N ARG A 11 -8.21 -14.89 27.69
CA ARG A 11 -9.57 -14.70 27.16
C ARG A 11 -9.48 -14.07 25.77
N GLY A 12 -9.84 -14.87 24.76
CA GLY A 12 -10.54 -14.39 23.57
C GLY A 12 -9.72 -13.73 22.46
N GLN A 13 -8.55 -14.25 22.09
CA GLN A 13 -8.05 -14.03 20.73
C GLN A 13 -8.62 -15.14 19.85
N GLY A 14 -9.67 -14.83 19.09
CA GLY A 14 -10.16 -15.70 18.04
C GLY A 14 -9.01 -15.97 17.06
N ALA A 15 -8.74 -17.24 16.80
CA ALA A 15 -7.79 -17.65 15.77
C ALA A 15 -8.23 -17.06 14.43
N PHE A 16 -7.42 -16.15 13.89
CA PHE A 16 -7.61 -15.64 12.53
C PHE A 16 -7.30 -16.79 11.55
N PRO A 17 -8.19 -17.10 10.60
CA PRO A 17 -7.86 -18.06 9.55
C PRO A 17 -6.67 -17.55 8.74
N SER A 18 -5.68 -18.42 8.58
CA SER A 18 -4.51 -18.24 7.72
C SER A 18 -4.94 -17.97 6.28
N MET A 19 -4.73 -16.75 5.79
CA MET A 19 -4.74 -16.49 4.35
C MET A 19 -3.36 -16.85 3.81
N ASP A 20 -3.24 -18.09 3.31
CA ASP A 20 -2.10 -18.47 2.48
C ASP A 20 -2.03 -17.53 1.28
N SER A 21 -0.81 -17.18 0.91
CA SER A 21 -0.44 -16.21 -0.13
C SER A 21 -0.95 -16.56 -1.55
N GLN A 22 -1.77 -17.61 -1.70
CA GLN A 22 -2.35 -18.11 -2.94
C GLN A 22 -3.87 -17.89 -3.09
N GLU A 23 -4.60 -17.47 -2.05
CA GLU A 23 -5.99 -17.00 -2.19
C GLU A 23 -6.03 -15.46 -2.18
N ARG A 24 -5.36 -14.84 -3.15
CA ARG A 24 -5.65 -13.43 -3.46
C ARG A 24 -7.10 -13.37 -3.90
N LEU A 25 -7.86 -12.48 -3.25
CA LEU A 25 -9.22 -12.15 -3.66
C LEU A 25 -9.21 -11.84 -5.16
N PRO A 26 -9.96 -12.58 -5.99
CA PRO A 26 -10.15 -12.18 -7.37
C PRO A 26 -11.05 -10.95 -7.32
N PHE A 27 -10.43 -9.77 -7.25
CA PHE A 27 -10.99 -8.56 -7.81
C PHE A 27 -10.95 -8.74 -9.32
N SER A 28 -11.91 -9.52 -9.84
CA SER A 28 -12.19 -9.58 -11.26
C SER A 28 -12.57 -8.17 -11.71
N SER A 29 -11.89 -7.73 -12.76
CA SER A 29 -12.08 -6.45 -13.43
C SER A 29 -13.36 -6.41 -14.30
N ASP A 30 -14.27 -7.38 -14.17
CA ASP A 30 -15.28 -7.64 -15.21
C ASP A 30 -16.65 -6.97 -15.00
N ASP A 31 -16.84 -6.16 -13.96
CA ASP A 31 -18.06 -5.33 -13.84
C ASP A 31 -17.85 -3.92 -14.40
N ALA A 32 -17.39 -3.84 -15.65
CA ALA A 32 -17.60 -2.66 -16.48
C ALA A 32 -19.08 -2.63 -16.89
N MET A 33 -19.91 -1.96 -16.10
CA MET A 33 -21.29 -1.63 -16.48
C MET A 33 -21.29 -0.86 -17.82
N CYS A 34 -21.68 -1.56 -18.88
CA CYS A 34 -22.04 -0.98 -20.16
C CYS A 34 -23.25 -0.06 -19.98
N LEU A 35 -23.02 1.25 -19.89
CA LEU A 35 -24.06 2.23 -20.18
C LEU A 35 -24.11 2.45 -21.69
N ALA A 36 -25.21 1.97 -22.28
CA ALA A 36 -25.56 2.14 -23.67
C ALA A 36 -25.65 3.63 -24.05
N SER A 37 -25.00 3.95 -25.17
CA SER A 37 -25.23 5.16 -25.96
C SER A 37 -26.63 5.12 -26.59
N PRO A 38 -27.28 6.27 -26.88
CA PRO A 38 -27.29 6.68 -28.28
C PRO A 38 -27.36 8.19 -28.51
N GLY A 39 -26.59 8.69 -29.48
CA GLY A 39 -26.99 9.90 -30.21
C GLY A 39 -25.86 10.71 -30.82
N GLY A 40 -25.89 10.88 -32.14
CA GLY A 40 -25.47 12.14 -32.77
C GLY A 40 -24.23 12.10 -33.67
N ARG A 41 -24.48 11.95 -34.96
CA ARG A 41 -23.54 12.15 -36.08
C ARG A 41 -22.96 13.58 -36.08
N ARG A 42 -21.73 13.74 -36.57
CA ARG A 42 -21.39 14.62 -37.73
C ARG A 42 -19.91 14.50 -38.14
N CYS A 43 -19.73 14.16 -39.41
CA CYS A 43 -18.49 14.32 -40.16
C CYS A 43 -18.18 15.82 -40.34
N GLY A 44 -16.90 16.19 -40.28
CA GLY A 44 -16.40 17.53 -40.56
C GLY A 44 -15.11 17.46 -41.37
N ILE A 45 -15.14 18.08 -42.56
CA ILE A 45 -14.14 18.04 -43.63
C ILE A 45 -12.98 19.01 -43.33
N ALA A 46 -11.76 18.61 -43.71
CA ALA A 46 -10.55 19.43 -43.67
C ALA A 46 -10.50 20.51 -44.77
N PRO A 47 -9.72 21.58 -44.57
CA PRO A 47 -9.15 22.33 -45.69
C PRO A 47 -7.61 22.12 -45.81
N PRO A 48 -7.06 22.13 -47.04
CA PRO A 48 -5.63 22.13 -47.28
C PRO A 48 -5.12 23.55 -47.48
N ILE A 49 -4.01 23.95 -46.84
CA ILE A 49 -3.22 25.09 -47.34
C ILE A 49 -1.72 24.76 -47.32
N SER A 50 -1.26 24.71 -48.55
CA SER A 50 0.07 24.71 -49.13
C SER A 50 1.06 25.80 -48.68
N ARG A 51 2.34 25.40 -48.70
CA ARG A 51 3.52 26.07 -49.30
C ARG A 51 4.45 26.99 -48.45
N VAL A 52 5.70 26.51 -48.39
CA VAL A 52 6.99 27.19 -48.71
C VAL A 52 7.61 28.09 -47.63
N LEU A 53 8.78 27.69 -47.12
CA LEU A 53 10.07 28.42 -47.19
C LEU A 53 11.18 27.51 -46.59
N LYS A 54 12.10 27.00 -47.41
CA LYS A 54 13.47 27.50 -47.70
C LYS A 54 14.55 27.12 -46.67
N TYR A 55 15.37 26.17 -47.12
CA TYR A 55 16.73 25.79 -46.75
C TYR A 55 17.57 26.80 -45.93
N LEU A 56 18.17 26.28 -44.86
CA LEU A 56 19.42 26.77 -44.26
C LEU A 56 20.27 25.54 -43.87
N PRO A 57 21.46 25.34 -44.47
CA PRO A 57 22.36 24.25 -44.10
C PRO A 57 23.33 24.75 -43.04
N LEU A 58 23.26 24.22 -41.82
CA LEU A 58 24.36 24.33 -40.86
C LEU A 58 24.50 23.04 -40.06
N SER A 59 25.57 22.33 -40.37
CA SER A 59 25.99 21.05 -39.87
C SER A 59 26.33 21.13 -38.38
N LEU A 60 25.40 20.80 -37.50
CA LEU A 60 25.71 20.39 -36.13
C LEU A 60 25.58 18.86 -36.07
N ALA A 61 26.72 18.19 -35.96
CA ALA A 61 26.78 16.78 -35.57
C ALA A 61 26.31 16.66 -34.11
N PHE A 62 24.99 16.58 -33.91
CA PHE A 62 24.44 16.08 -32.68
C PHE A 62 24.83 14.60 -32.60
N ALA A 63 25.83 14.30 -31.78
CA ALA A 63 26.08 12.95 -31.32
C ALA A 63 24.83 12.50 -30.55
N THR A 64 23.92 11.85 -31.26
CA THR A 64 22.75 11.19 -30.70
C THR A 64 23.26 10.04 -29.86
N THR A 65 23.59 10.31 -28.59
CA THR A 65 23.66 9.27 -27.58
C THR A 65 22.26 8.68 -27.48
N CYS A 66 22.04 7.56 -28.19
CA CYS A 66 20.91 6.69 -27.98
C CYS A 66 20.98 6.23 -26.52
N VAL A 67 20.31 6.97 -25.64
CA VAL A 67 19.96 6.49 -24.31
C VAL A 67 19.09 5.27 -24.60
N TYR A 68 19.66 4.08 -24.45
CA TYR A 68 18.91 2.85 -24.31
C TYR A 68 18.04 3.06 -23.06
N VAL A 69 16.84 3.58 -23.25
CA VAL A 69 15.76 3.47 -22.28
C VAL A 69 15.37 2.01 -22.35
N GLY A 70 16.18 1.14 -21.74
CA GLY A 70 15.76 -0.22 -21.45
C GLY A 70 14.43 -0.06 -20.73
N ASN A 71 13.38 -0.69 -21.28
CA ASN A 71 12.10 -0.78 -20.60
C ASN A 71 12.38 -1.42 -19.24
N ALA A 72 12.56 -0.59 -18.22
CA ALA A 72 12.76 -1.05 -16.86
C ALA A 72 11.45 -1.75 -16.51
N ASN A 73 11.47 -3.08 -16.60
CA ASN A 73 10.32 -3.91 -16.30
C ASN A 73 10.02 -3.73 -14.82
N ALA A 74 9.08 -2.83 -14.55
CA ALA A 74 8.76 -2.41 -13.21
C ALA A 74 8.39 -3.64 -12.36
N ALA A 75 8.85 -3.66 -11.11
CA ALA A 75 8.69 -4.80 -10.22
C ALA A 75 7.22 -5.27 -10.11
N ASP A 76 7.03 -6.58 -10.28
CA ASP A 76 5.71 -7.22 -10.24
C ASP A 76 5.42 -7.80 -8.87
N ILE A 77 4.13 -7.90 -8.54
CA ILE A 77 3.69 -8.36 -7.22
C ILE A 77 3.98 -9.85 -7.08
N GLY A 78 4.81 -10.22 -6.11
CA GLY A 78 5.32 -11.58 -5.93
C GLY A 78 6.70 -11.81 -6.55
N ASP A 79 7.26 -10.84 -7.28
CA ASP A 79 8.66 -10.90 -7.67
C ASP A 79 9.52 -10.91 -6.41
N CYS A 80 10.39 -11.91 -6.31
CA CYS A 80 11.29 -12.08 -5.19
C CYS A 80 12.72 -12.21 -5.67
N ASP A 81 13.66 -11.57 -4.98
CA ASP A 81 15.08 -11.61 -5.31
C ASP A 81 15.93 -11.49 -4.04
N THR A 82 17.25 -11.59 -4.17
CA THR A 82 18.17 -11.28 -3.08
C THR A 82 18.04 -9.79 -2.69
N PRO A 83 18.37 -9.42 -1.44
CA PRO A 83 18.31 -8.03 -1.01
C PRO A 83 19.10 -7.08 -1.92
N GLU A 84 20.29 -7.49 -2.38
CA GLU A 84 21.15 -6.67 -3.23
C GLU A 84 20.53 -6.45 -4.62
N ALA A 85 20.00 -7.51 -5.25
CA ALA A 85 19.39 -7.44 -6.57
C ALA A 85 18.07 -6.67 -6.54
N MET A 86 17.21 -6.91 -5.54
CA MET A 86 15.97 -6.17 -5.35
C MET A 86 16.26 -4.68 -5.10
N THR A 87 17.25 -4.36 -4.26
CA THR A 87 17.66 -2.96 -4.02
C THR A 87 18.15 -2.29 -5.30
N ALA A 88 18.97 -2.98 -6.10
CA ALA A 88 19.45 -2.45 -7.37
C ALA A 88 18.30 -2.17 -8.33
N ARG A 89 17.32 -3.08 -8.43
CA ARG A 89 16.11 -2.92 -9.25
C ARG A 89 15.26 -1.73 -8.77
N LEU A 90 14.97 -1.64 -7.48
CA LEU A 90 14.19 -0.53 -6.93
C LEU A 90 14.88 0.82 -7.15
N LYS A 91 16.22 0.85 -7.06
CA LYS A 91 17.01 2.06 -7.34
C LYS A 91 16.89 2.51 -8.79
N THR A 92 16.82 1.61 -9.77
CA THR A 92 16.62 2.02 -11.19
C THR A 92 15.22 2.58 -11.44
N GLU A 93 14.25 2.22 -10.59
CA GLU A 93 12.90 2.79 -10.58
C GLU A 93 12.77 4.06 -9.71
N GLY A 94 13.89 4.58 -9.18
CA GLY A 94 13.88 5.79 -8.33
C GLY A 94 13.16 5.59 -7.00
N GLN A 95 13.10 4.35 -6.48
CA GLN A 95 12.41 4.03 -5.25
C GLN A 95 13.30 4.26 -4.03
N HIS A 96 12.71 4.86 -3.00
CA HIS A 96 13.33 5.13 -1.72
C HIS A 96 12.53 4.50 -0.60
N SER A 97 13.21 3.84 0.35
CA SER A 97 12.57 3.36 1.57
C SER A 97 12.14 4.53 2.44
N VAL A 98 10.85 4.60 2.79
CA VAL A 98 10.25 5.68 3.59
C VAL A 98 9.86 5.24 5.00
N ALA A 99 9.52 3.96 5.17
CA ALA A 99 9.16 3.41 6.45
C ALA A 99 9.53 1.93 6.52
N SER A 100 9.55 1.39 7.73
CA SER A 100 9.75 -0.03 7.99
C SER A 100 8.96 -0.47 9.21
N ALA A 101 8.61 -1.76 9.26
CA ALA A 101 7.96 -2.38 10.41
C ALA A 101 8.24 -3.90 10.42
N GLN A 102 7.95 -4.57 11.53
CA GLN A 102 7.84 -6.03 11.57
C GLN A 102 6.38 -6.42 11.34
N MET A 103 6.08 -7.31 10.40
CA MET A 103 4.77 -7.95 10.30
C MET A 103 4.73 -9.17 11.23
N ILE A 104 3.66 -9.27 12.02
CA ILE A 104 3.38 -10.44 12.85
C ILE A 104 2.46 -11.37 12.06
N ALA A 105 2.96 -12.53 11.66
CA ALA A 105 2.15 -13.56 11.01
C ALA A 105 1.27 -14.32 12.01
N PRO A 106 0.24 -15.06 11.54
CA PRO A 106 -0.65 -15.83 12.42
C PRO A 106 0.08 -16.88 13.28
N ASP A 107 1.17 -17.44 12.76
CA ASP A 107 2.06 -18.38 13.46
C ASP A 107 3.07 -17.69 14.40
N LYS A 108 2.92 -16.37 14.61
CA LYS A 108 3.77 -15.50 15.43
C LYS A 108 5.19 -15.32 14.91
N ARG A 109 5.48 -15.73 13.67
CA ARG A 109 6.74 -15.37 13.01
C ARG A 109 6.75 -13.90 12.66
N LEU A 110 7.94 -13.30 12.72
CA LEU A 110 8.17 -11.92 12.33
C LEU A 110 8.77 -11.89 10.92
N PHE A 111 8.29 -10.96 10.11
CA PHE A 111 8.80 -10.69 8.77
C PHE A 111 9.09 -9.19 8.65
N GLY A 112 10.22 -8.84 8.06
CA GLY A 112 10.54 -7.43 7.81
C GLY A 112 9.66 -6.86 6.71
N MET A 113 8.97 -5.76 6.99
CA MET A 113 8.22 -4.98 6.02
C MET A 113 8.97 -3.68 5.72
N ILE A 114 9.15 -3.39 4.44
CA ILE A 114 9.78 -2.16 3.98
C ILE A 114 8.80 -1.47 3.04
N PHE A 115 8.55 -0.19 3.27
CA PHE A 115 7.65 0.61 2.44
C PHE A 115 8.49 1.57 1.61
N THR A 116 8.31 1.58 0.30
CA THR A 116 9.04 2.46 -0.62
C THR A 116 8.11 3.38 -1.39
N MET A 117 8.65 4.49 -1.86
CA MET A 117 7.99 5.35 -2.86
C MET A 117 9.00 5.98 -3.81
N SER A 118 8.54 6.37 -4.99
CA SER A 118 9.28 7.23 -5.91
C SER A 118 9.33 8.68 -5.39
N ASP A 119 10.30 9.46 -5.86
CA ASP A 119 10.41 10.89 -5.52
C ASP A 119 9.14 11.69 -5.83
N ASP A 120 8.46 11.38 -6.94
CA ASP A 120 7.20 12.00 -7.35
C ASP A 120 5.95 11.39 -6.69
N ARG A 121 6.15 10.41 -5.82
CA ARG A 121 5.13 9.66 -5.06
C ARG A 121 4.09 8.92 -5.91
N LYS A 122 4.28 8.82 -7.23
CA LYS A 122 3.30 8.17 -8.10
C LYS A 122 3.31 6.66 -7.99
N VAL A 123 4.46 6.06 -7.63
CA VAL A 123 4.62 4.62 -7.53
C VAL A 123 5.34 4.28 -6.24
N GLY A 124 4.94 3.18 -5.61
CA GLY A 124 5.78 2.58 -4.59
C GLY A 124 5.38 1.15 -4.28
N TYR A 125 6.09 0.59 -3.31
CA TYR A 125 6.04 -0.84 -3.04
C TYR A 125 5.95 -1.10 -1.55
N ILE A 126 5.20 -2.13 -1.21
CA ILE A 126 5.34 -2.81 0.08
C ILE A 126 6.20 -4.03 -0.19
N LEU A 127 7.32 -4.14 0.49
CA LEU A 127 8.24 -5.26 0.38
C LEU A 127 8.14 -6.12 1.63
N LYS A 128 8.23 -7.43 1.46
CA LYS A 128 8.29 -8.40 2.55
C LYS A 128 9.60 -9.17 2.46
N ALA A 129 10.40 -9.11 3.53
CA ALA A 129 11.59 -9.94 3.71
C ALA A 129 11.22 -11.30 4.32
N ASP A 130 12.00 -12.33 4.04
CA ASP A 130 11.85 -13.68 4.60
C ASP A 130 12.32 -13.80 6.06
N GLN A 131 13.04 -12.80 6.56
CA GLN A 131 13.53 -12.67 7.94
C GLN A 131 13.02 -11.38 8.60
N PRO A 132 13.06 -11.27 9.94
CA PRO A 132 12.77 -10.03 10.66
C PRO A 132 13.75 -8.91 10.29
N LEU A 133 13.33 -7.64 10.44
CA LEU A 133 14.26 -6.50 10.33
C LEU A 133 15.40 -6.63 11.36
N GLY A 134 16.63 -6.40 10.91
CA GLY A 134 17.85 -6.52 11.71
C GLY A 134 18.65 -7.80 11.39
N ASP A 135 17.96 -8.85 10.96
CA ASP A 135 18.58 -10.08 10.49
C ASP A 135 18.88 -10.00 9.00
N ARG A 136 19.86 -10.79 8.54
CA ARG A 136 20.19 -10.86 7.11
C ARG A 136 19.11 -11.67 6.38
N ALA A 137 18.26 -10.99 5.62
CA ALA A 137 17.30 -11.62 4.73
C ALA A 137 18.00 -12.40 3.61
N GLY A 138 17.48 -13.58 3.28
CA GLY A 138 17.88 -14.33 2.09
C GLY A 138 17.13 -13.83 0.85
N GLN A 139 15.92 -13.33 1.05
CA GLN A 139 15.03 -12.91 -0.03
C GLN A 139 14.14 -11.73 0.38
N ILE A 140 13.87 -10.85 -0.58
CA ILE A 140 12.87 -9.78 -0.46
C ILE A 140 11.90 -9.92 -1.63
N CYS A 141 10.60 -9.92 -1.32
CA CYS A 141 9.52 -10.01 -2.28
C CYS A 141 8.72 -8.72 -2.35
N ILE A 142 8.24 -8.35 -3.54
CA ILE A 142 7.20 -7.34 -3.69
C ILE A 142 5.90 -7.91 -3.14
N TYR A 143 5.44 -7.39 -2.01
CA TYR A 143 4.18 -7.77 -1.39
C TYR A 143 2.99 -7.06 -2.04
N GLU A 144 3.13 -5.76 -2.29
CA GLU A 144 2.10 -4.93 -2.92
C GLU A 144 2.78 -3.86 -3.78
N ARG A 145 2.11 -3.47 -4.86
CA ARG A 145 2.46 -2.29 -5.64
C ARG A 145 1.38 -1.23 -5.46
N LEU A 146 1.80 0.00 -5.27
CA LEU A 146 0.94 1.13 -4.97
C LEU A 146 1.06 2.23 -6.02
N ALA A 147 -0.03 2.98 -6.21
CA ALA A 147 -0.07 4.23 -6.95
C ALA A 147 -0.55 5.40 -6.07
N ASP A 148 -0.18 6.62 -6.47
CA ASP A 148 -0.57 7.89 -5.84
C ASP A 148 -0.38 7.89 -4.31
N ILE A 149 0.86 7.67 -3.90
CA ILE A 149 1.23 7.51 -2.50
C ILE A 149 1.13 8.85 -1.77
N ARG A 150 0.43 8.80 -0.65
CA ARG A 150 0.35 9.88 0.34
C ARG A 150 1.12 9.46 1.57
N LEU A 151 2.09 10.29 1.94
CA LEU A 151 2.83 10.16 3.18
C LEU A 151 2.25 11.18 4.17
N TYR A 152 1.93 10.72 5.37
CA TYR A 152 1.40 11.53 6.47
C TYR A 152 2.40 11.53 7.62
N ASP A 153 2.42 12.58 8.43
CA ASP A 153 3.27 12.63 9.62
C ASP A 153 2.58 11.97 10.82
N ALA A 154 2.83 10.68 11.03
CA ALA A 154 2.29 9.91 12.16
C ALA A 154 2.83 10.37 13.53
N ARG A 155 3.79 11.31 13.59
CA ARG A 155 4.22 11.92 14.86
C ARG A 155 3.25 13.00 15.33
N SER A 156 2.43 13.53 14.41
CA SER A 156 1.39 14.52 14.70
C SER A 156 0.11 13.84 15.17
N ALA A 157 -0.56 14.43 16.17
CA ALA A 157 -1.79 13.88 16.74
C ALA A 157 -3.01 14.06 15.81
N GLY A 158 -4.02 13.20 15.99
CA GLY A 158 -5.25 13.21 15.21
C GLY A 158 -5.14 12.46 13.88
N ILE A 159 -6.30 12.33 13.20
CA ILE A 159 -6.42 11.66 11.91
C ILE A 159 -6.33 12.73 10.81
N PRO A 160 -5.42 12.60 9.84
CA PRO A 160 -5.37 13.53 8.71
C PRO A 160 -6.68 13.48 7.92
N ASN A 161 -7.33 14.64 7.72
CA ASN A 161 -8.59 14.70 6.95
C ASN A 161 -8.47 14.10 5.54
N ALA A 162 -7.30 14.22 4.91
CA ALA A 162 -7.05 13.65 3.58
C ALA A 162 -6.90 12.12 3.56
N ALA A 163 -6.73 11.48 4.72
CA ALA A 163 -6.71 10.02 4.87
C ALA A 163 -8.11 9.42 5.03
N LEU A 164 -9.10 10.23 5.40
CA LEU A 164 -10.49 9.81 5.53
C LEU A 164 -11.12 9.59 4.14
N LEU A 165 -11.93 8.54 4.04
CA LEU A 165 -12.74 8.29 2.86
C LEU A 165 -14.04 9.09 2.94
N LYS A 166 -14.55 9.52 1.78
CA LYS A 166 -15.73 10.39 1.69
C LYS A 166 -17.05 9.65 1.88
N ALA A 167 -17.06 8.34 1.65
CA ALA A 167 -18.28 7.54 1.79
C ALA A 167 -18.76 7.52 3.25
N PRO A 168 -20.08 7.56 3.49
CA PRO A 168 -20.65 7.35 4.81
C PRO A 168 -20.23 6.00 5.40
N ASP A 169 -20.02 5.96 6.72
CA ASP A 169 -19.61 4.74 7.42
C ASP A 169 -20.63 3.59 7.28
N GLU A 170 -21.91 3.93 7.25
CA GLU A 170 -23.01 2.97 7.10
C GLU A 170 -22.97 2.27 5.74
N ASP A 171 -22.68 3.02 4.67
CA ASP A 171 -22.53 2.47 3.30
C ASP A 171 -21.31 1.56 3.22
N ALA A 172 -20.19 1.97 3.82
CA ALA A 172 -18.96 1.19 3.91
C ALA A 172 -19.21 -0.17 4.58
N VAL A 173 -19.91 -0.16 5.71
CA VAL A 173 -20.22 -1.37 6.50
C VAL A 173 -21.22 -2.25 5.75
N ALA A 174 -22.24 -1.67 5.11
CA ALA A 174 -23.21 -2.42 4.30
C ALA A 174 -22.52 -3.11 3.11
N ASN A 175 -21.69 -2.38 2.37
CA ASN A 175 -20.93 -2.93 1.25
C ASN A 175 -19.95 -4.01 1.72
N CYS A 176 -19.27 -3.79 2.83
CA CYS A 176 -18.38 -4.77 3.43
C CYS A 176 -19.11 -6.08 3.77
N LYS A 177 -20.30 -6.01 4.40
CA LYS A 177 -21.12 -7.19 4.69
C LYS A 177 -21.55 -7.91 3.41
N ARG A 178 -21.92 -7.14 2.37
CA ARG A 178 -22.24 -7.70 1.04
C ARG A 178 -21.05 -8.46 0.45
N LEU A 179 -19.84 -7.92 0.56
CA LEU A 179 -18.61 -8.58 0.11
C LEU A 179 -18.30 -9.83 0.93
N GLN A 180 -18.53 -9.83 2.25
CA GLN A 180 -18.41 -11.02 3.09
C GLN A 180 -19.41 -12.12 2.67
N LEU A 181 -20.67 -11.75 2.42
CA LEU A 181 -21.70 -12.69 1.93
C LEU A 181 -21.35 -13.28 0.56
N ALA A 182 -20.68 -12.51 -0.30
CA ALA A 182 -20.19 -12.97 -1.58
C ALA A 182 -18.89 -13.81 -1.49
N GLY A 183 -18.40 -14.10 -0.28
CA GLY A 183 -17.15 -14.82 -0.05
C GLY A 183 -15.90 -14.03 -0.47
N LYS A 184 -16.05 -12.73 -0.74
CA LYS A 184 -14.94 -11.85 -1.12
C LYS A 184 -14.17 -11.34 0.08
N PHE A 185 -14.75 -11.30 1.28
CA PHE A 185 -14.03 -10.95 2.52
C PHE A 185 -14.25 -12.03 3.59
N PRO A 186 -13.26 -12.26 4.48
CA PRO A 186 -13.42 -13.18 5.60
C PRO A 186 -14.50 -12.67 6.56
N GLN A 187 -15.24 -13.60 7.16
CA GLN A 187 -16.31 -13.31 8.13
C GLN A 187 -15.74 -12.60 9.38
N GLY A 188 -16.50 -11.67 9.96
CA GLY A 188 -16.19 -11.03 11.25
C GLY A 188 -15.31 -9.77 11.21
N ASN A 189 -14.60 -9.48 10.10
CA ASN A 189 -13.66 -8.34 10.01
C ASN A 189 -14.20 -7.20 9.16
N CYS A 190 -15.34 -6.63 9.56
CA CYS A 190 -16.06 -5.67 8.71
C CYS A 190 -16.25 -4.31 9.37
N SER A 191 -15.67 -3.27 8.78
CA SER A 191 -15.74 -1.88 9.26
C SER A 191 -15.56 -0.89 8.10
N SER A 192 -15.93 0.37 8.29
CA SER A 192 -15.43 1.46 7.45
C SER A 192 -13.99 1.80 7.82
N LEU A 193 -13.20 2.34 6.87
CA LEU A 193 -11.85 2.81 7.16
C LEU A 193 -11.86 3.90 8.25
N ASN A 194 -12.78 4.85 8.14
CA ASN A 194 -12.87 5.97 9.08
C ASN A 194 -13.12 5.49 10.51
N GLN A 195 -14.03 4.51 10.71
CA GLN A 195 -14.25 3.90 12.03
C GLN A 195 -13.02 3.15 12.54
N VAL A 196 -12.28 2.47 11.66
CA VAL A 196 -11.02 1.82 12.06
C VAL A 196 -10.03 2.89 12.55
N LEU A 197 -9.83 3.96 11.80
CA LEU A 197 -8.91 5.04 12.16
C LEU A 197 -9.31 5.70 13.49
N HIS A 198 -10.60 6.02 13.68
CA HIS A 198 -11.10 6.58 14.94
C HIS A 198 -10.95 5.63 16.14
N ARG A 199 -11.00 4.32 15.92
CA ARG A 199 -10.82 3.32 16.98
C ARG A 199 -9.37 3.19 17.43
N VAL A 200 -8.42 3.30 16.49
CA VAL A 200 -7.00 3.08 16.77
C VAL A 200 -6.25 4.36 17.16
N GLU A 201 -6.78 5.54 16.82
CA GLU A 201 -6.16 6.83 17.18
C GLU A 201 -5.90 7.00 18.68
N PRO A 202 -6.82 6.65 19.60
CA PRO A 202 -6.56 6.72 21.04
C PRO A 202 -5.46 5.77 21.54
N LEU A 203 -5.10 4.76 20.72
CA LEU A 203 -4.00 3.84 21.00
C LEU A 203 -2.65 4.40 20.51
N GLY A 204 -2.63 5.60 19.93
CA GLY A 204 -1.45 6.22 19.35
C GLY A 204 -1.13 5.75 17.93
N GLU A 205 -1.92 4.83 17.37
CA GLU A 205 -1.78 4.43 15.97
C GLU A 205 -2.26 5.53 15.04
N ARG A 206 -1.37 5.99 14.15
CA ARG A 206 -1.66 7.09 13.23
C ARG A 206 -1.30 6.68 11.82
N VAL A 207 -2.00 7.26 10.85
CA VAL A 207 -1.77 6.96 9.43
C VAL A 207 -0.37 7.43 9.04
N MET A 208 0.41 6.53 8.46
CA MET A 208 1.74 6.80 7.94
C MET A 208 1.71 6.94 6.42
N ILE A 209 1.09 5.96 5.75
CA ILE A 209 1.10 5.83 4.29
C ILE A 209 -0.30 5.46 3.82
N GLN A 210 -0.73 6.03 2.69
CA GLN A 210 -1.91 5.60 1.96
C GLN A 210 -1.62 5.57 0.46
N GLY A 211 -2.11 4.58 -0.26
CA GLY A 211 -1.96 4.50 -1.71
C GLY A 211 -2.98 3.57 -2.35
N PHE A 212 -3.24 3.75 -3.64
CA PHE A 212 -4.13 2.86 -4.39
C PHE A 212 -3.42 1.55 -4.71
N THR A 213 -4.09 0.42 -4.52
CA THR A 213 -3.60 -0.87 -4.99
C THR A 213 -3.64 -0.90 -6.52
N VAL A 214 -2.60 -1.41 -7.17
CA VAL A 214 -2.59 -1.55 -8.63
C VAL A 214 -2.55 -3.00 -9.06
N ALA A 215 -3.15 -3.30 -10.20
CA ALA A 215 -3.06 -4.60 -10.85
C ALA A 215 -2.51 -4.43 -12.26
N LYS A 216 -1.76 -5.44 -12.71
CA LYS A 216 -1.25 -5.50 -14.08
C LYS A 216 -2.35 -6.02 -14.99
N GLY A 217 -2.80 -5.19 -15.94
CA GLY A 217 -3.77 -5.60 -16.94
C GLY A 217 -3.17 -6.54 -18.00
N PRO A 218 -4.00 -7.11 -18.89
CA PRO A 218 -3.54 -8.00 -19.96
C PRO A 218 -2.50 -7.37 -20.91
N SER A 219 -2.50 -6.04 -21.05
CA SER A 219 -1.52 -5.28 -21.83
C SER A 219 -0.15 -5.14 -21.15
N GLY A 220 0.00 -5.62 -19.91
CA GLY A 220 1.20 -5.44 -19.09
C GLY A 220 1.28 -4.07 -18.40
N ILE A 221 0.29 -3.20 -18.60
CA ILE A 221 0.21 -1.87 -17.97
C ILE A 221 -0.47 -2.00 -16.60
N TYR A 222 0.10 -1.35 -15.59
CA TYR A 222 -0.51 -1.25 -14.26
C TYR A 222 -1.61 -0.19 -14.23
N GLN A 223 -2.75 -0.54 -13.64
CA GLN A 223 -3.84 0.38 -13.40
C GLN A 223 -4.27 0.33 -11.93
N PRO A 224 -4.65 1.48 -11.35
CA PRO A 224 -5.32 1.50 -10.06
C PRO A 224 -6.54 0.57 -10.07
N THR A 225 -6.62 -0.23 -9.04
CA THR A 225 -7.81 -1.01 -8.71
C THR A 225 -8.73 -0.19 -7.80
N SER A 226 -9.95 -0.66 -7.58
CA SER A 226 -10.89 -0.06 -6.63
C SER A 226 -10.51 -0.36 -5.16
N GLY A 227 -9.25 -0.18 -4.80
CA GLY A 227 -8.70 -0.51 -3.50
C GLY A 227 -7.66 0.52 -3.01
N VAL A 228 -7.65 0.75 -1.70
CA VAL A 228 -6.70 1.60 -1.00
C VAL A 228 -6.03 0.79 0.10
N VAL A 229 -4.71 0.83 0.15
CA VAL A 229 -3.94 0.38 1.30
C VAL A 229 -3.69 1.57 2.21
N THR A 230 -3.95 1.37 3.50
CA THR A 230 -3.62 2.31 4.56
C THR A 230 -2.69 1.63 5.56
N VAL A 231 -1.52 2.20 5.78
CA VAL A 231 -0.55 1.76 6.78
C VAL A 231 -0.63 2.71 7.97
N SER A 232 -0.92 2.17 9.15
CA SER A 232 -0.93 2.90 10.42
C SER A 232 0.17 2.38 11.35
N GLY A 233 0.58 3.22 12.30
CA GLY A 233 1.51 2.82 13.34
C GLY A 233 1.67 3.84 14.44
N ASN A 234 2.01 3.36 15.64
CA ASN A 234 2.51 4.22 16.71
C ASN A 234 4.03 4.41 16.57
N VAL A 235 4.44 5.45 15.83
CA VAL A 235 5.84 5.68 15.45
C VAL A 235 6.73 6.22 16.57
N ASN A 236 6.13 6.76 17.62
CA ASN A 236 6.84 7.29 18.79
C ASN A 236 6.76 6.35 19.99
N GLY A 237 6.00 5.27 19.86
CA GLY A 237 5.65 4.45 21.00
C GLY A 237 6.72 3.41 21.32
N SER A 238 6.67 2.97 22.57
CA SER A 238 7.61 2.04 23.17
C SER A 238 6.87 0.94 23.91
N ILE A 239 7.49 -0.24 23.98
CA ILE A 239 6.96 -1.36 24.77
C ILE A 239 6.81 -1.01 26.26
N ASN A 240 7.47 0.06 26.71
CA ASN A 240 7.43 0.54 28.09
C ASN A 240 6.34 1.58 28.36
N ASP A 241 5.61 2.06 27.34
CA ASP A 241 4.62 3.14 27.51
C ASP A 241 3.37 2.69 28.25
N ASP A 242 2.94 1.44 28.05
CA ASP A 242 1.85 0.78 28.80
C ASP A 242 2.35 -0.58 29.29
N PRO A 243 2.98 -0.68 30.47
CA PRO A 243 3.46 -1.94 31.02
C PRO A 243 2.35 -2.99 31.22
N ALA A 244 1.08 -2.57 31.35
CA ALA A 244 -0.04 -3.49 31.47
C ALA A 244 -0.45 -4.09 30.12
N HIS A 245 -0.23 -3.37 29.02
CA HIS A 245 -0.44 -3.84 27.64
C HIS A 245 0.71 -3.44 26.72
N PRO A 246 1.90 -4.04 26.86
CA PRO A 246 3.12 -3.56 26.20
C PRO A 246 3.04 -3.49 24.67
N SER A 247 2.19 -4.33 24.05
CA SER A 247 1.97 -4.29 22.61
C SER A 247 1.32 -3.00 22.13
N ARG A 248 0.45 -2.36 22.92
CA ARG A 248 -0.25 -1.12 22.51
C ARG A 248 0.71 0.01 22.17
N GLY A 249 1.86 0.04 22.84
CA GLY A 249 2.88 1.06 22.59
C GLY A 249 3.64 0.88 21.27
N ILE A 250 3.55 -0.26 20.59
CA ILE A 250 4.45 -0.55 19.44
C ILE A 250 3.73 -1.04 18.20
N VAL A 251 2.40 -1.12 18.23
CA VAL A 251 1.62 -1.73 17.15
C VAL A 251 1.28 -0.75 16.03
N GLY A 252 0.95 -1.34 14.89
CA GLY A 252 0.34 -0.69 13.74
C GLY A 252 -0.41 -1.72 12.91
N GLY A 253 -0.84 -1.31 11.72
CA GLY A 253 -1.59 -2.19 10.84
C GLY A 253 -1.44 -1.86 9.36
N ILE A 254 -1.73 -2.86 8.53
CA ILE A 254 -2.01 -2.67 7.09
C ILE A 254 -3.48 -2.99 6.88
N ALA A 255 -4.25 -1.97 6.50
CA ALA A 255 -5.66 -2.09 6.18
C ALA A 255 -5.89 -1.94 4.68
N TYR A 256 -6.79 -2.77 4.13
CA TYR A 256 -7.23 -2.70 2.74
C TYR A 256 -8.68 -2.26 2.71
N SER A 257 -8.96 -1.21 1.95
CA SER A 257 -10.30 -0.61 1.83
C SER A 257 -10.74 -0.64 0.38
N SER A 258 -11.93 -1.16 0.09
CA SER A 258 -12.51 -1.02 -1.26
C SER A 258 -12.98 0.42 -1.50
N LEU A 259 -12.98 0.86 -2.76
CA LEU A 259 -13.51 2.15 -3.17
C LEU A 259 -14.76 2.01 -4.04
N PRO A 260 -15.67 3.02 -4.03
CA PRO A 260 -15.59 4.26 -3.26
C PRO A 260 -16.02 4.11 -1.79
N ASP A 261 -16.66 3.00 -1.43
CA ASP A 261 -17.44 2.86 -0.20
C ASP A 261 -16.58 2.75 1.06
N GLY A 262 -15.31 2.35 0.98
CA GLY A 262 -14.42 2.26 2.14
C GLY A 262 -14.60 1.01 3.00
N ALA A 263 -15.23 -0.04 2.47
CA ALA A 263 -15.32 -1.34 3.14
C ALA A 263 -13.91 -1.87 3.43
N THR A 264 -13.56 -2.01 4.72
CA THR A 264 -12.18 -2.19 5.18
C THR A 264 -11.97 -3.52 5.89
N ILE A 265 -10.86 -4.17 5.57
CA ILE A 265 -10.31 -5.31 6.30
C ILE A 265 -8.91 -4.97 6.86
N LEU A 266 -8.61 -5.45 8.06
CA LEU A 266 -7.25 -5.43 8.59
C LEU A 266 -6.53 -6.68 8.08
N ASN A 267 -5.48 -6.49 7.29
CA ASN A 267 -4.76 -7.58 6.64
C ASN A 267 -3.53 -8.03 7.44
N ALA A 268 -2.79 -7.10 8.04
CA ALA A 268 -1.60 -7.41 8.80
C ALA A 268 -1.50 -6.57 10.06
N THR A 269 -0.98 -7.17 11.13
CA THR A 269 -0.54 -6.45 12.33
C THR A 269 0.95 -6.15 12.20
N LEU A 270 1.31 -4.90 12.48
CA LEU A 270 2.69 -4.44 12.45
C LEU A 270 3.20 -4.21 13.88
N ALA A 271 4.52 -4.36 14.07
CA ALA A 271 5.23 -3.99 15.28
C ALA A 271 6.45 -3.10 14.93
N TYR A 272 6.74 -2.14 15.79
CA TYR A 272 7.80 -1.15 15.62
C TYR A 272 7.75 -0.40 14.28
N PRO A 273 6.57 0.13 13.86
CA PRO A 273 6.49 0.96 12.67
C PRO A 273 7.33 2.23 12.86
N ARG A 274 8.19 2.55 11.90
CA ARG A 274 9.08 3.72 11.98
C ARG A 274 9.35 4.31 10.60
N TYR A 275 9.56 5.61 10.53
CA TYR A 275 10.10 6.26 9.33
C TYR A 275 11.59 5.98 9.17
N THR A 276 12.06 5.94 7.93
CA THR A 276 13.48 6.08 7.62
C THR A 276 13.89 7.55 7.63
N GLU A 277 15.19 7.83 7.53
CA GLU A 277 15.69 9.21 7.38
C GLU A 277 15.10 9.89 6.13
N TYR A 278 15.06 9.17 5.00
CA TYR A 278 14.43 9.67 3.78
C TYR A 278 12.94 9.91 3.97
N GLY A 279 12.22 8.98 4.62
CA GLY A 279 10.80 9.16 4.92
C GLY A 279 10.52 10.41 5.74
N LEU A 280 11.32 10.67 6.77
CA LEU A 280 11.22 11.90 7.57
C LEU A 280 11.51 13.16 6.75
N ALA A 281 12.48 13.11 5.84
CA ALA A 281 12.80 14.22 4.96
C ALA A 281 11.67 14.50 3.96
N ALA A 282 11.02 13.46 3.45
CA ALA A 282 9.92 13.54 2.49
C ALA A 282 8.57 13.98 3.11
N LEU A 283 8.48 14.12 4.44
CA LEU A 283 7.30 14.69 5.10
C LEU A 283 7.19 16.22 4.96
N LYS A 284 8.28 16.89 4.58
CA LYS A 284 8.36 18.35 4.40
C LYS A 284 7.73 18.79 3.08
#